data_AF-A0A1C6M8T1-F1
#
_entry.id   AF-A0A1C6M8T1-F1
#
_cell.length_a   1.000
_cell.length_b   1.000
_cell.length_c   1.000
_cell.angle_alpha   90.00
_cell.angle_beta   90.00
_cell.angle_gamma   90.00
#
_symmetry.space_group_name_H-M   'P 1'
#
loop_
_entity.id
_entity.type
_entity.pdbx_description
1 polymer ?
#
loop_
_entity_poly.entity_id
_entity_poly.type
_entity_poly.pdbx_seq_one_letter_code
_entity_poly.pdbx_strand_id
1 'polypeptide(L)'
;MYKQLFSSAAAGLGRLSNLLKAGHFVPPQDRGIDPVAEAEIFLSYGKRKEALRVLLYTVKLEPDNLAAQLLLLQTHAYLLDTRAYIELAQQLHPRLSQLPVWQVIAAEGRELAPRHPLFQLH
;
A
#
# COMPACT_ATOMS: atom_id res chain seq x y z
N MET A 1 2.72 -24.80 62.17
CA MET A 1 1.69 -23.75 62.03
C MET A 1 1.98 -22.95 60.77
N TYR A 2 1.50 -23.39 59.59
CA TYR A 2 1.54 -22.58 58.38
C TYR A 2 0.16 -22.58 57.74
N LYS A 3 -0.56 -21.49 58.00
CA LYS A 3 -1.87 -21.18 57.43
C LYS A 3 -1.64 -20.63 56.02
N GLN A 4 -2.45 -21.14 55.09
CA GLN A 4 -2.62 -20.67 53.71
C GLN A 4 -2.81 -19.15 53.63
N LEU A 5 -2.52 -18.56 52.46
CA LEU A 5 -3.46 -17.69 51.71
C LEU A 5 -2.98 -17.48 50.26
N PHE A 6 -3.94 -17.41 49.35
CA PHE A 6 -3.90 -17.46 47.88
C PHE A 6 -3.28 -16.23 47.19
N SER A 7 -2.70 -16.43 45.99
CA SER A 7 -2.70 -15.49 44.85
C SER A 7 -2.23 -16.26 43.60
N SER A 8 -3.11 -16.67 42.68
CA SER A 8 -3.71 -15.91 41.57
C SER A 8 -3.28 -16.58 40.26
N ALA A 9 -4.27 -16.81 39.40
CA ALA A 9 -4.12 -17.42 38.09
C ALA A 9 -3.22 -16.59 37.16
N ALA A 10 -2.37 -17.28 36.40
CA ALA A 10 -1.86 -16.78 35.12
C ALA A 10 -1.66 -17.98 34.19
N ALA A 11 -2.79 -18.51 33.73
CA ALA A 11 -2.84 -19.38 32.57
C ALA A 11 -2.35 -18.63 31.32
N GLY A 12 -1.49 -19.28 30.54
CA GLY A 12 -1.49 -19.15 29.08
C GLY A 12 -1.18 -17.77 28.47
N LEU A 13 0.06 -17.28 28.60
CA LEU A 13 0.56 -16.15 27.80
C LEU A 13 1.82 -16.48 26.98
N GLY A 14 2.04 -17.77 26.67
CA GLY A 14 3.20 -18.21 25.87
C GLY A 14 2.88 -18.64 24.43
N ARG A 15 1.59 -18.78 24.07
CA ARG A 15 1.18 -19.39 22.78
C ARG A 15 0.52 -18.42 21.81
N LEU A 16 0.05 -17.26 22.27
CA LEU A 16 -0.60 -16.25 21.42
C LEU A 16 0.39 -15.22 20.86
N SER A 17 1.52 -14.99 21.54
CA SER A 17 2.55 -14.04 21.12
C SER A 17 3.24 -14.43 19.80
N ASN A 18 3.30 -15.73 19.48
CA ASN A 18 3.83 -16.21 18.20
C ASN A 18 2.78 -16.27 17.06
N LEU A 19 1.48 -16.19 17.38
CA LEU A 19 0.40 -16.20 16.39
C LEU A 19 0.03 -14.82 15.86
N LEU A 20 0.38 -13.75 16.59
CA LEU A 20 0.26 -12.36 16.13
C LEU A 20 1.41 -11.89 15.22
N LYS A 21 2.32 -12.78 14.82
CA LYS A 21 3.29 -12.54 13.74
C LYS A 21 2.63 -12.54 12.36
N ALA A 22 1.47 -11.90 12.22
CA ALA A 22 1.17 -11.27 10.94
C ALA A 22 2.28 -10.23 10.75
N GLY A 23 3.20 -10.50 9.81
CA GLY A 23 4.53 -9.87 9.74
C GLY A 23 4.55 -8.41 10.13
N HIS A 24 5.37 -8.07 11.14
CA HIS A 24 5.49 -6.75 11.73
C HIS A 24 5.73 -5.69 10.65
N PHE A 25 4.66 -5.05 10.18
CA PHE A 25 4.76 -3.85 9.36
C PHE A 25 5.01 -2.69 10.31
N VAL A 26 6.21 -2.12 10.24
CA VAL A 26 6.53 -0.87 10.93
C VAL A 26 6.44 0.24 9.88
N PRO A 27 5.58 1.25 10.09
CA PRO A 27 5.47 2.39 9.20
C PRO A 27 6.84 3.00 8.85
N PRO A 28 7.02 3.50 7.62
CA PRO A 28 8.26 4.17 7.22
C PRO A 28 8.55 5.41 8.08
N GLN A 29 7.52 6.19 8.42
CA GLN A 29 7.63 7.41 9.23
C GLN A 29 8.19 7.10 10.63
N ASP A 30 7.73 6.01 11.26
CA ASP A 30 8.21 5.56 12.58
C ASP A 30 9.69 5.12 12.55
N ARG A 31 10.22 4.85 11.36
CA ARG A 31 11.62 4.53 11.12
C ARG A 31 12.43 5.72 10.59
N GLY A 32 11.80 6.89 10.39
CA GLY A 32 12.45 8.06 9.79
C GLY A 32 12.83 7.88 8.32
N ILE A 33 12.12 7.01 7.60
CA ILE A 33 12.38 6.69 6.20
C ILE A 33 11.27 7.30 5.33
N ASP A 34 11.65 7.91 4.21
CA ASP A 34 10.69 8.36 3.20
C ASP A 34 9.91 7.16 2.63
N PRO A 35 8.57 7.13 2.75
CA PRO A 35 7.76 6.01 2.29
C PRO A 35 7.84 5.78 0.78
N VAL A 36 7.97 6.84 -0.03
CA VAL A 36 8.07 6.73 -1.49
C VAL A 36 9.40 6.08 -1.85
N ALA A 37 10.50 6.59 -1.29
CA ALA A 37 11.83 6.03 -1.53
C ALA A 37 11.93 4.55 -1.08
N GLU A 38 11.33 4.20 0.06
CA GLU A 38 11.29 2.80 0.50
C GLU A 38 10.49 1.91 -0.46
N ALA A 39 9.34 2.37 -0.94
CA ALA A 39 8.53 1.62 -1.89
C ALA A 39 9.27 1.41 -3.22
N GLU A 40 10.00 2.40 -3.73
CA GLU A 40 10.83 2.28 -4.93
C GLU A 40 11.93 1.22 -4.75
N ILE A 41 12.57 1.18 -3.58
CA ILE A 41 13.55 0.14 -3.24
C ILE A 41 12.86 -1.23 -3.28
N PHE A 42 11.68 -1.39 -2.66
CA PHE A 42 10.95 -2.65 -2.71
C PHE A 42 10.59 -3.07 -4.14
N LEU A 43 10.13 -2.15 -4.99
CA LEU A 43 9.82 -2.42 -6.39
C LEU A 43 11.07 -2.85 -7.17
N SER A 44 12.21 -2.19 -6.94
CA SER A 44 13.50 -2.53 -7.56
C SER A 44 13.96 -3.96 -7.24
N TYR A 45 13.57 -4.49 -6.07
CA TYR A 45 13.82 -5.89 -5.67
C TYR A 45 12.64 -6.84 -6.00
N GLY A 46 11.64 -6.39 -6.75
CA GLY A 46 10.45 -7.19 -7.10
C GLY A 46 9.50 -7.46 -5.93
N LYS A 47 9.67 -6.80 -4.78
CA LYS A 47 8.86 -6.93 -3.56
C LYS A 47 7.59 -6.09 -3.61
N ARG A 48 6.75 -6.38 -4.61
CA ARG A 48 5.57 -5.56 -4.94
C ARG A 48 4.51 -5.52 -3.83
N LYS A 49 4.35 -6.60 -3.06
CA LYS A 49 3.36 -6.66 -1.96
C LYS A 49 3.78 -5.80 -0.78
N GLU A 50 5.07 -5.69 -0.52
CA GLU A 50 5.66 -4.84 0.50
C GLU A 50 5.56 -3.35 0.10
N ALA A 51 5.91 -3.03 -1.15
CA ALA A 51 5.70 -1.70 -1.73
C ALA A 51 4.23 -1.27 -1.62
N LEU A 52 3.30 -2.15 -2.03
CA LEU A 52 1.87 -1.90 -1.94
C LEU A 52 1.44 -1.56 -0.50
N ARG A 53 1.96 -2.27 0.50
CA ARG A 53 1.61 -2.01 1.91
C ARG A 53 2.10 -0.65 2.39
N VAL A 54 3.34 -0.28 2.06
CA VAL A 54 3.90 1.04 2.37
C VAL A 54 3.06 2.15 1.74
N LEU A 55 2.71 1.98 0.46
CA LEU A 55 2.00 3.00 -0.32
C LEU A 55 0.54 3.15 0.13
N LEU A 56 -0.18 2.05 0.37
CA LEU A 56 -1.54 2.09 0.91
C LEU A 56 -1.58 2.76 2.29
N TYR A 57 -0.61 2.45 3.16
CA TYR A 57 -0.50 3.10 4.47
C TYR A 57 -0.25 4.61 4.33
N THR A 58 0.67 4.98 3.43
CA THR A 58 1.04 6.38 3.20
C THR A 58 -0.11 7.19 2.62
N VAL A 59 -0.76 6.71 1.56
CA VAL A 59 -1.92 7.40 0.95
C VAL A 59 -3.10 7.51 1.92
N LYS A 60 -3.24 6.58 2.86
CA LYS A 60 -4.27 6.68 3.91
C LYS A 60 -4.01 7.84 4.89
N LEU A 61 -2.76 8.11 5.22
CA LEU A 61 -2.38 9.20 6.15
C LEU A 61 -2.19 10.54 5.43
N GLU A 62 -1.66 10.48 4.22
CA GLU A 62 -1.30 11.62 3.39
C GLU A 62 -2.02 11.51 2.03
N PRO A 63 -3.34 11.72 1.99
CA PRO A 63 -4.14 11.55 0.77
C PRO A 63 -3.80 12.55 -0.34
N ASP A 64 -3.04 13.60 -0.03
CA ASP A 64 -2.57 14.58 -1.03
C ASP A 64 -1.16 14.28 -1.56
N ASN A 65 -0.48 13.25 -1.04
CA ASN A 65 0.85 12.85 -1.48
C ASN A 65 0.79 12.22 -2.88
N LEU A 66 0.91 13.08 -3.90
CA LEU A 66 0.80 12.69 -5.30
C LEU A 66 1.88 11.69 -5.72
N ALA A 67 3.09 11.79 -5.18
CA ALA A 67 4.17 10.85 -5.48
C ALA A 67 3.82 9.43 -5.02
N ALA A 68 3.30 9.29 -3.80
CA ALA A 68 2.82 8.00 -3.28
C ALA A 68 1.62 7.47 -4.09
N GLN A 69 0.70 8.34 -4.52
CA GLN A 69 -0.44 7.94 -5.36
C GLN A 69 0.00 7.42 -6.74
N LEU A 70 0.94 8.10 -7.40
CA LEU A 70 1.46 7.66 -8.70
C LEU A 70 2.22 6.34 -8.59
N LEU A 71 3.06 6.19 -7.56
CA LEU A 71 3.79 4.94 -7.33
C LEU A 71 2.86 3.79 -6.92
N LEU A 72 1.75 4.08 -6.23
CA LEU A 72 0.69 3.11 -5.92
C LEU A 72 0.00 2.62 -7.19
N LEU A 73 -0.30 3.53 -8.11
CA LEU A 73 -0.91 3.23 -9.40
C LEU A 73 0.01 2.32 -10.25
N GLN A 74 1.30 2.65 -10.34
CA GLN A 74 2.31 1.78 -10.97
C GLN A 74 2.41 0.40 -10.28
N THR A 75 2.33 0.37 -8.94
CA THR A 75 2.35 -0.89 -8.17
C THR A 75 1.13 -1.75 -8.49
N HIS A 76 -0.06 -1.17 -8.63
CA HIS A 76 -1.26 -1.89 -9.06
C HIS A 76 -1.12 -2.46 -10.48
N ALA A 77 -0.49 -1.71 -11.41
CA ALA A 77 -0.20 -2.22 -12.75
C ALA A 77 0.72 -3.45 -12.71
N TYR A 78 1.82 -3.40 -11.96
CA TYR A 78 2.71 -4.56 -11.82
C TYR A 78 2.07 -5.78 -11.15
N LEU A 79 1.02 -5.57 -10.35
CA LEU A 79 0.26 -6.63 -9.71
C LEU A 79 -0.92 -7.12 -10.57
N LEU A 80 -1.16 -6.49 -11.72
CA LEU A 80 -2.33 -6.72 -12.57
C LEU A 80 -3.65 -6.54 -11.80
N ASP A 81 -3.67 -5.63 -10.82
CA ASP A 81 -4.87 -5.27 -10.08
C ASP A 81 -5.65 -4.19 -10.85
N THR A 82 -6.26 -4.62 -11.95
CA THR A 82 -6.98 -3.73 -12.88
C THR A 82 -8.06 -2.91 -12.19
N ARG A 83 -8.75 -3.47 -11.20
CA ARG A 83 -9.83 -2.78 -10.49
C ARG A 83 -9.27 -1.62 -9.66
N ALA A 84 -8.28 -1.89 -8.81
CA ALA A 84 -7.69 -0.86 -7.96
C ALA A 84 -6.98 0.22 -8.79
N TYR A 85 -6.34 -0.18 -9.90
CA TYR A 85 -5.77 0.75 -10.87
C TYR A 85 -6.81 1.72 -11.43
N ILE A 86 -7.95 1.20 -11.91
CA ILE A 86 -9.04 2.03 -12.45
C ILE A 86 -9.59 2.96 -11.38
N GLU A 87 -9.89 2.45 -10.19
CA GLU A 87 -10.45 3.27 -9.09
C GLU A 87 -9.52 4.45 -8.74
N LEU A 88 -8.22 4.21 -8.61
CA LEU A 88 -7.25 5.27 -8.32
C LEU A 88 -7.04 6.21 -9.50
N ALA A 89 -6.97 5.70 -10.73
CA ALA A 89 -6.85 6.52 -11.93
C ALA A 89 -8.06 7.47 -12.10
N GLN A 90 -9.27 7.00 -11.80
CA GLN A 90 -10.48 7.83 -11.81
C GLN A 90 -10.41 8.97 -10.80
N GLN A 91 -9.89 8.70 -9.59
CA GLN A 91 -9.71 9.72 -8.55
C GLN A 91 -8.69 10.79 -8.95
N LEU A 92 -7.61 10.38 -9.62
CA LEU A 92 -6.54 11.29 -10.04
C LEU A 92 -6.86 12.06 -11.32
N HIS A 93 -7.78 11.54 -12.15
CA HIS A 93 -8.11 12.10 -13.45
C HIS A 93 -8.40 13.62 -13.43
N PRO A 94 -9.25 14.16 -12.54
CA PRO A 94 -9.55 15.60 -12.52
C PRO A 94 -8.31 16.50 -12.31
N ARG A 95 -7.28 15.97 -11.63
CA ARG A 95 -6.03 16.69 -11.34
C ARG A 95 -4.99 16.51 -12.43
N LEU A 96 -4.99 15.35 -13.10
CA LEU A 96 -3.90 14.93 -13.97
C LEU A 96 -4.23 14.92 -15.45
N SER A 97 -5.50 14.92 -15.85
CA SER A 97 -5.92 14.68 -17.25
C SER A 97 -5.26 15.60 -18.27
N GLN A 98 -4.89 16.83 -17.87
CA GLN A 98 -4.27 17.83 -18.74
C GLN A 98 -2.73 17.84 -18.64
N LEU A 99 -2.13 16.95 -17.85
CA LEU A 99 -0.69 16.85 -17.64
C LEU A 99 -0.11 15.67 -18.42
N PRO A 100 1.17 15.74 -18.86
CA PRO A 100 1.80 14.67 -19.62
C PRO A 100 1.80 13.30 -18.92
N VAL A 101 1.85 13.29 -17.57
CA VAL A 101 1.79 12.05 -16.78
C VAL A 101 0.53 11.23 -17.06
N TRP A 102 -0.58 11.87 -17.42
CA TRP A 102 -1.81 11.16 -17.75
C TRP A 102 -1.68 10.29 -19.00
N GLN A 103 -0.85 10.68 -19.97
CA GLN A 103 -0.64 9.87 -21.18
C GLN A 103 0.00 8.52 -20.83
N VAL A 104 0.90 8.50 -19.84
CA VAL A 104 1.52 7.27 -19.32
C VAL A 104 0.50 6.41 -18.60
N ILE A 105 -0.28 7.02 -17.67
CA ILE A 105 -1.35 6.35 -16.94
C ILE A 105 -2.39 5.75 -17.91
N ALA A 106 -2.78 6.50 -18.93
CA ALA A 106 -3.74 6.01 -19.92
C ALA A 106 -3.17 4.88 -20.79
N ALA A 107 -1.87 4.92 -21.11
CA ALA A 107 -1.22 3.85 -21.86
C ALA A 107 -1.21 2.53 -21.08
N GLU A 108 -0.71 2.53 -19.84
CA GLU A 108 -0.74 1.36 -18.96
C GLU A 108 -2.19 0.90 -18.68
N GLY A 109 -3.10 1.85 -18.45
CA GLY A 109 -4.52 1.56 -18.27
C GLY A 109 -5.17 0.87 -19.47
N ARG A 110 -4.74 1.18 -20.71
CA ARG A 110 -5.19 0.48 -21.92
C ARG A 110 -4.62 -0.93 -22.02
N GLU A 111 -3.44 -1.20 -21.49
CA GLU A 111 -2.91 -2.57 -21.42
C GLU A 111 -3.73 -3.43 -20.44
N LEU A 112 -4.10 -2.85 -19.28
CA LEU A 112 -4.88 -3.54 -18.25
C LEU A 112 -6.37 -3.67 -18.61
N ALA A 113 -6.95 -2.64 -19.23
CA ALA A 113 -8.36 -2.55 -19.54
C ALA A 113 -8.62 -1.87 -20.91
N PRO A 114 -8.38 -2.57 -22.03
CA PRO A 114 -8.37 -1.96 -23.37
C PRO A 114 -9.67 -1.29 -23.82
N ARG A 115 -10.80 -1.60 -23.19
CA ARG A 115 -12.13 -1.06 -23.53
C ARG A 115 -12.65 -0.06 -22.50
N HIS A 116 -11.88 0.25 -21.44
CA HIS A 116 -12.35 1.12 -20.39
C HIS A 116 -12.34 2.59 -20.86
N PRO A 117 -13.48 3.32 -20.83
CA PRO A 117 -13.60 4.65 -21.42
C PRO A 117 -12.59 5.67 -20.89
N LEU A 118 -12.24 5.61 -19.58
CA LEU A 118 -11.29 6.54 -18.95
C LEU A 118 -9.96 6.65 -19.70
N PHE A 119 -9.49 5.54 -20.28
CA PHE A 119 -8.17 5.48 -20.93
C PHE A 119 -8.22 5.66 -22.45
N GLN A 120 -9.40 5.97 -23.00
CA GLN A 120 -9.59 6.27 -24.42
C GLN A 120 -9.69 7.77 -24.70
N LEU A 121 -9.84 8.57 -23.65
CA LEU A 121 -9.94 10.03 -23.72
C LEU A 121 -8.56 10.62 -24.01
N HIS A 122 -8.51 11.59 -24.92
CA HIS A 122 -7.33 12.36 -25.30
C HIS A 122 -7.43 13.77 -24.76
#